data_AF-A0A2T0AEH6-F1
#
_entry.id   AF-A0A2T0AEH6-F1
#
_cell.length_a   1.000
_cell.length_b   1.000
_cell.length_c   1.000
_cell.angle_alpha   90.00
_cell.angle_beta   90.00
_cell.angle_gamma   90.00
#
_symmetry.space_group_name_H-M   'P 1'
#
loop_
_entity.id
_entity.type
_entity.pdbx_description
1 polymer ?
#
loop_
_entity_poly.entity_id
_entity_poly.type
_entity_poly.pdbx_seq_one_letter_code
_entity_poly.pdbx_strand_id
1 'polypeptide(L)'
;LGLKEYTDFTEWDPDKDIAETARRLYKHVDNLELYPGLMAEQPKPSREGSGLAPGYIISRAILSDAAALVRGDRFLTHDYNVATLTSYHFQDLQPDLDNGAFGGHICKLLFRLFPGHYTYDSVYALFPFTNPDTTRGILEKLNIEDRYSFTKLSHAPQWVKVTTYDGARHVL
;
A
#
# COMPACT_ATOMS: atom_id res chain seq x y z
N LEU A 1 22.88 1.92 -9.84
CA LEU A 1 21.53 2.53 -9.71
C LEU A 1 21.23 3.61 -10.76
N GLY A 2 22.23 4.13 -11.49
CA GLY A 2 22.01 5.19 -12.49
C GLY A 2 21.56 6.52 -11.86
N LEU A 3 21.96 6.77 -10.62
CA LEU A 3 21.73 8.02 -9.90
C LEU A 3 22.97 8.92 -10.06
N LYS A 4 22.78 10.23 -9.92
CA LYS A 4 23.90 11.18 -9.86
C LYS A 4 24.70 10.91 -8.58
N GLU A 5 26.01 10.82 -8.70
CA GLU A 5 26.92 10.78 -7.55
C GLU A 5 26.97 12.15 -6.88
N TYR A 6 26.89 12.18 -5.55
CA TYR A 6 26.98 13.41 -4.79
C TYR A 6 28.44 13.88 -4.75
N THR A 7 28.65 15.17 -4.98
CA THR A 7 29.99 15.79 -4.88
C THR A 7 30.16 16.66 -3.63
N ASP A 8 29.07 16.97 -2.94
CA ASP A 8 29.05 17.68 -1.66
C ASP A 8 27.89 17.19 -0.78
N PHE A 9 28.04 17.32 0.54
CA PHE A 9 27.01 16.92 1.51
C PHE A 9 25.68 17.67 1.33
N THR A 10 25.69 18.90 0.79
CA THR A 10 24.46 19.67 0.52
C THR A 10 23.65 19.15 -0.66
N GLU A 11 24.25 18.34 -1.55
CA GLU A 11 23.50 17.63 -2.59
C GLU A 11 22.78 16.40 -2.03
N TRP A 12 23.32 15.80 -0.96
CA TRP A 12 22.77 14.63 -0.27
C TRP A 12 21.62 15.00 0.67
N ASP A 13 21.81 16.05 1.49
CA ASP A 13 20.77 16.66 2.31
C ASP A 13 20.99 18.19 2.36
N PRO A 14 20.00 19.02 1.93
CA PRO A 14 20.15 20.48 1.95
C PRO A 14 20.01 21.10 3.35
N ASP A 15 19.62 20.33 4.37
CA ASP A 15 19.64 20.79 5.75
C ASP A 15 21.09 21.06 6.17
N LYS A 16 21.37 22.32 6.51
CA LYS A 16 22.72 22.77 6.84
C LYS A 16 23.28 22.07 8.08
N ASP A 17 22.45 21.75 9.05
CA ASP A 17 22.89 21.13 10.30
C ASP A 17 23.29 19.67 10.04
N ILE A 18 22.52 18.95 9.20
CA ILE A 18 22.82 17.57 8.78
C ILE A 18 24.10 17.55 7.93
N ALA A 19 24.14 18.35 6.86
CA ALA A 19 25.27 18.39 5.94
C ALA A 19 26.59 18.79 6.62
N GLU A 20 26.55 19.78 7.53
CA GLU A 20 27.74 20.23 8.24
C GLU A 20 28.19 19.24 9.32
N THR A 21 27.25 18.57 9.99
CA THR A 21 27.58 17.48 10.92
C THR A 21 28.27 16.34 10.18
N ALA A 22 27.73 15.91 9.04
CA ALA A 22 28.35 14.90 8.19
C ALA A 22 29.73 15.35 7.69
N ARG A 23 29.88 16.60 7.25
CA ARG A 23 31.18 17.16 6.84
C ARG A 23 32.23 17.09 7.94
N ARG A 24 31.84 17.37 9.20
CA ARG A 24 32.76 17.28 10.35
C ARG A 24 33.18 15.85 10.66
N LEU A 25 32.28 14.89 10.53
CA LEU A 25 32.54 13.48 10.80
C LEU A 25 33.35 12.82 9.67
N TYR A 26 32.87 12.95 8.43
CA TYR A 26 33.35 12.18 7.28
C TYR A 26 34.41 12.90 6.45
N LYS A 27 34.52 14.23 6.58
CA LYS A 27 35.42 15.13 5.82
C LYS A 27 35.12 15.23 4.32
N HIS A 28 34.86 14.11 3.66
CA HIS A 28 34.53 14.00 2.24
C HIS A 28 33.27 13.13 2.07
N VAL A 29 32.44 13.45 1.07
CA VAL A 29 31.15 12.77 0.85
C VAL A 29 31.31 11.28 0.55
N ASP A 30 32.38 10.90 -0.14
CA ASP A 30 32.70 9.48 -0.44
C ASP A 30 32.98 8.63 0.81
N ASN A 31 33.27 9.27 1.96
CA ASN A 31 33.48 8.56 3.23
C ASN A 31 32.19 8.33 4.00
N LEU A 32 31.04 8.85 3.52
CA LEU A 32 29.74 8.65 4.14
C LEU A 32 29.35 7.16 4.04
N GLU A 33 29.16 6.48 5.18
CA GLU A 33 28.78 5.08 5.11
C GLU A 33 27.36 4.91 4.57
N LEU A 34 27.10 3.73 4.03
CA LEU A 34 25.82 3.42 3.39
C LEU A 34 24.63 3.66 4.32
N TYR A 35 24.67 3.20 5.57
CA TYR A 35 23.52 3.33 6.47
C TYR A 35 23.12 4.80 6.77
N PRO A 36 24.01 5.67 7.29
CA PRO A 36 23.67 7.08 7.48
C PRO A 36 23.34 7.76 6.15
N GLY A 37 24.09 7.43 5.08
CA GLY A 37 23.83 7.95 3.73
C GLY A 37 22.43 7.62 3.21
N LEU A 38 21.86 6.46 3.55
CA LEU A 38 20.48 6.11 3.19
C LEU A 38 19.44 6.74 4.13
N MET A 39 19.69 6.72 5.44
CA MET A 39 18.70 7.13 6.44
C MET A 39 18.52 8.64 6.55
N ALA A 40 19.55 9.42 6.22
CA ALA A 40 19.51 10.88 6.22
C ALA A 40 19.65 11.47 4.80
N GLU A 41 19.42 10.68 3.75
CA GLU A 41 19.22 11.22 2.41
C GLU A 41 17.94 12.06 2.38
N GLN A 42 17.97 13.22 1.70
CA GLN A 42 16.77 14.01 1.57
C GLN A 42 15.60 13.18 0.97
N PRO A 43 14.45 13.11 1.68
CA PRO A 43 13.26 12.47 1.15
C PRO A 43 12.75 13.17 -0.10
N LYS A 44 12.19 12.39 -1.04
CA LYS A 44 11.46 12.95 -2.18
C LYS A 44 10.32 13.87 -1.68
N PRO A 45 10.02 14.97 -2.38
CA PRO A 45 8.91 15.83 -2.00
C PRO A 45 7.59 15.05 -2.08
N SER A 46 6.83 15.02 -0.99
CA SER A 46 5.49 14.44 -0.98
C SER A 46 4.54 15.34 -1.76
N ARG A 47 3.77 14.75 -2.68
CA ARG A 47 2.76 15.40 -3.51
C ARG A 47 1.48 14.56 -3.53
N GLU A 48 0.37 15.11 -4.02
CA GLU A 48 -0.85 14.33 -4.24
C GLU A 48 -0.55 13.07 -5.09
N GLY A 49 -1.05 11.92 -4.65
CA GLY A 49 -0.74 10.61 -5.25
C GLY A 49 0.60 9.99 -4.80
N SER A 50 1.38 10.66 -3.93
CA SER A 50 2.59 10.06 -3.36
C SER A 50 2.21 9.03 -2.29
N GLY A 51 2.46 7.75 -2.55
CA GLY A 51 2.24 6.69 -1.56
C GLY A 51 3.40 6.55 -0.56
N LEU A 52 4.64 6.57 -1.06
CA LEU A 52 5.86 6.51 -0.26
C LEU A 52 6.87 7.51 -0.82
N ALA A 53 7.49 8.31 0.03
CA ALA A 53 8.44 9.34 -0.36
C ALA A 53 9.78 9.20 0.38
N PRO A 54 10.54 8.11 0.16
CA PRO A 54 11.85 7.94 0.78
C PRO A 54 12.92 8.72 -0.04
N GLY A 55 14.18 8.65 0.39
CA GLY A 55 15.33 9.10 -0.40
C GLY A 55 15.37 8.46 -1.80
N TYR A 56 16.09 9.09 -2.72
CA TYR A 56 16.19 8.63 -4.11
C TYR A 56 16.90 7.29 -4.22
N ILE A 57 17.91 7.03 -3.39
CA ILE A 57 18.65 5.78 -3.37
C ILE A 57 17.75 4.65 -2.88
N ILE A 58 17.11 4.80 -1.72
CA ILE A 58 16.17 3.80 -1.17
C ILE A 58 15.05 3.53 -2.18
N SER A 59 14.44 4.58 -2.74
CA SER A 59 13.35 4.44 -3.70
C SER A 59 13.78 3.66 -4.95
N ARG A 60 14.97 3.95 -5.52
CA ARG A 60 15.47 3.23 -6.69
C ARG A 60 15.83 1.79 -6.38
N ALA A 61 16.42 1.53 -5.21
CA ALA A 61 16.75 0.18 -4.76
C ALA A 61 15.47 -0.67 -4.64
N ILE A 62 14.46 -0.19 -3.90
CA ILE A 62 13.18 -0.89 -3.73
C ILE A 62 12.52 -1.17 -5.08
N LEU A 63 12.44 -0.18 -5.98
CA LEU A 63 11.80 -0.36 -7.28
C LEU A 63 12.56 -1.33 -8.20
N SER A 64 13.89 -1.28 -8.18
CA SER A 64 14.73 -2.20 -8.95
C SER A 64 14.59 -3.63 -8.43
N ASP A 65 14.58 -3.81 -7.11
CA ASP A 65 14.44 -5.11 -6.48
C ASP A 65 13.03 -5.69 -6.69
N ALA A 66 11.98 -4.89 -6.51
CA ALA A 66 10.61 -5.31 -6.81
C ALA A 66 10.44 -5.77 -8.27
N ALA A 67 11.05 -5.06 -9.22
CA ALA A 67 11.04 -5.49 -10.62
C ALA A 67 11.81 -6.80 -10.83
N ALA A 68 12.94 -6.99 -10.16
CA ALA A 68 13.71 -8.23 -10.22
C ALA A 68 12.98 -9.42 -9.60
N LEU A 69 12.35 -9.24 -8.44
CA LEU A 69 11.54 -10.26 -7.77
C LEU A 69 10.38 -10.71 -8.64
N VAL A 70 9.61 -9.77 -9.20
CA VAL A 70 8.45 -10.12 -10.05
C VAL A 70 8.89 -10.75 -11.36
N ARG A 71 9.88 -10.18 -12.06
CA ARG A 71 10.30 -10.68 -13.38
C ARG A 71 11.17 -11.94 -13.29
N GLY A 72 11.83 -12.16 -12.16
CA GLY A 72 12.67 -13.32 -11.91
C GLY A 72 11.89 -14.54 -11.40
N ASP A 73 10.67 -14.35 -10.91
CA ASP A 73 9.83 -15.43 -10.43
C ASP A 73 9.00 -16.05 -11.57
N ARG A 74 9.22 -17.34 -11.82
CA ARG A 74 8.47 -18.12 -12.81
C ARG A 74 6.97 -18.12 -12.52
N PHE A 75 6.55 -18.16 -11.25
CA PHE A 75 5.14 -18.19 -10.85
C PHE A 75 4.41 -16.85 -11.06
N LEU A 76 5.15 -15.75 -11.14
CA LEU A 76 4.62 -14.41 -11.43
C LEU A 76 4.78 -14.01 -12.90
N THR A 77 5.39 -14.86 -13.71
CA THR A 77 5.63 -14.63 -15.15
C THR A 77 5.06 -15.77 -15.99
N HIS A 78 5.88 -16.77 -16.33
CA HIS A 78 5.54 -17.86 -17.24
C HIS A 78 4.35 -18.70 -16.75
N ASP A 79 4.33 -19.01 -15.46
CA ASP A 79 3.32 -19.86 -14.82
C ASP A 79 2.12 -19.07 -14.30
N TYR A 80 2.10 -17.75 -14.48
CA TYR A 80 0.97 -16.90 -14.10
C TYR A 80 -0.14 -16.99 -15.17
N ASN A 81 -0.76 -18.16 -15.27
CA ASN A 81 -1.80 -18.42 -16.26
C ASN A 81 -2.84 -19.43 -15.76
N VAL A 82 -3.96 -19.52 -16.50
CA VAL A 82 -5.11 -20.38 -16.16
C VAL A 82 -4.76 -21.86 -16.09
N ALA A 83 -3.82 -22.34 -16.92
CA ALA A 83 -3.44 -23.75 -16.94
C ALA A 83 -2.74 -24.18 -15.64
N THR A 84 -1.96 -23.29 -15.03
CA THR A 84 -1.27 -23.56 -13.75
C THR A 84 -2.14 -23.23 -12.53
N LEU A 85 -2.94 -22.17 -12.55
CA LEU A 85 -3.68 -21.67 -11.36
C LEU A 85 -5.14 -22.12 -11.26
N THR A 86 -5.73 -22.68 -12.33
CA THR A 86 -7.19 -22.78 -12.59
C THR A 86 -7.83 -21.45 -12.98
N SER A 87 -8.95 -21.51 -13.71
CA SER A 87 -9.69 -20.32 -14.15
C SER A 87 -10.20 -19.48 -12.98
N TYR A 88 -10.65 -20.15 -11.90
CA TYR A 88 -11.19 -19.49 -10.72
C TYR A 88 -10.11 -18.65 -10.01
N HIS A 89 -8.94 -19.24 -9.69
CA HIS A 89 -7.89 -18.48 -9.01
C HIS A 89 -7.27 -17.41 -9.90
N PHE A 90 -7.11 -17.67 -11.20
CA PHE A 90 -6.60 -16.64 -12.11
C PHE A 90 -7.52 -15.42 -12.15
N GLN A 91 -8.84 -15.63 -12.14
CA GLN A 91 -9.83 -14.55 -12.03
C GLN A 91 -9.77 -13.85 -10.66
N ASP A 92 -9.63 -14.61 -9.58
CA ASP A 92 -9.57 -14.05 -8.21
C ASP A 92 -8.38 -13.10 -7.99
N LEU A 93 -7.24 -13.43 -8.61
CA LEU A 93 -6.01 -12.64 -8.57
C LEU A 93 -6.07 -11.38 -9.44
N GLN A 94 -7.10 -11.19 -10.27
CA GLN A 94 -7.27 -9.94 -11.01
C GLN A 94 -7.68 -8.81 -10.07
N PRO A 95 -7.18 -7.58 -10.30
CA PRO A 95 -7.64 -6.41 -9.58
C PRO A 95 -9.11 -6.17 -9.91
N ASP A 96 -9.91 -5.95 -8.87
CA ASP A 96 -11.31 -5.54 -8.98
C ASP A 96 -11.41 -4.09 -8.55
N LEU A 97 -11.55 -3.18 -9.52
CA LEU A 97 -11.59 -1.74 -9.25
C LEU A 97 -12.87 -1.30 -8.54
N ASP A 98 -13.93 -2.10 -8.62
CA ASP A 98 -15.24 -1.82 -8.05
C ASP A 98 -15.41 -2.42 -6.65
N ASN A 99 -14.34 -3.00 -6.07
CA ASN A 99 -14.35 -3.64 -4.76
C ASN A 99 -14.41 -2.67 -3.57
N GLY A 100 -14.61 -1.36 -3.80
CA GLY A 100 -14.60 -0.31 -2.78
C GLY A 100 -13.21 0.11 -2.29
N ALA A 101 -12.16 -0.65 -2.62
CA ALA A 101 -10.76 -0.39 -2.26
C ALA A 101 -9.89 -0.07 -3.48
N PHE A 102 -10.51 0.33 -4.60
CA PHE A 102 -9.83 0.72 -5.85
C PHE A 102 -8.84 -0.34 -6.38
N GLY A 103 -9.19 -1.62 -6.28
CA GLY A 103 -8.31 -2.73 -6.69
C GLY A 103 -7.43 -3.31 -5.57
N GLY A 104 -7.53 -2.80 -4.34
CA GLY A 104 -6.79 -3.34 -3.20
C GLY A 104 -7.14 -4.81 -2.92
N HIS A 105 -6.15 -5.70 -2.87
CA HIS A 105 -6.39 -7.15 -2.69
C HIS A 105 -6.54 -7.59 -1.23
N ILE A 106 -5.94 -6.88 -0.28
CA ILE A 106 -5.95 -7.28 1.15
C ILE A 106 -7.37 -7.27 1.72
N CYS A 107 -8.23 -6.37 1.24
CA CYS A 107 -9.64 -6.34 1.68
C CYS A 107 -10.37 -7.65 1.36
N LYS A 108 -10.12 -8.27 0.18
CA LYS A 108 -10.68 -9.57 -0.20
C LYS A 108 -10.32 -10.64 0.83
N LEU A 109 -9.07 -10.64 1.31
CA LEU A 109 -8.59 -11.57 2.33
C LEU A 109 -9.31 -11.34 3.67
N LEU A 110 -9.42 -10.09 4.12
CA LEU A 110 -10.08 -9.74 5.38
C LEU A 110 -11.56 -10.12 5.37
N PHE A 111 -12.28 -9.85 4.28
CA PHE A 111 -13.69 -10.23 4.17
C PHE A 111 -13.91 -11.74 4.14
N ARG A 112 -12.99 -12.51 3.54
CA ARG A 112 -13.07 -13.98 3.50
C ARG A 112 -12.75 -14.63 4.84
N LEU A 113 -11.71 -14.15 5.53
CA LEU A 113 -11.25 -14.75 6.78
C LEU A 113 -12.05 -14.26 7.99
N PHE A 114 -12.58 -13.04 7.93
CA PHE A 114 -13.32 -12.42 9.03
C PHE A 114 -14.68 -11.85 8.56
N PRO A 115 -15.54 -12.65 7.89
CA PRO A 115 -16.83 -12.18 7.38
C PRO A 115 -17.76 -11.69 8.50
N GLY A 116 -17.49 -12.13 9.73
CA GLY A 116 -18.19 -11.74 10.94
C GLY A 116 -17.60 -10.52 11.67
N HIS A 117 -16.69 -9.75 11.09
CA HIS A 117 -16.05 -8.62 11.78
C HIS A 117 -16.11 -7.30 10.99
N TYR A 118 -16.41 -7.38 9.69
CA TYR A 118 -16.43 -6.23 8.80
C TYR A 118 -17.73 -6.17 8.01
N THR A 119 -18.35 -5.00 7.95
CA THR A 119 -19.35 -4.69 6.93
C THR A 119 -18.66 -4.47 5.59
N TYR A 120 -19.38 -4.68 4.47
CA TYR A 120 -18.80 -4.61 3.12
C TYR A 120 -18.16 -3.24 2.80
N ASP A 121 -18.64 -2.19 3.46
CA ASP A 121 -18.22 -0.78 3.33
C ASP A 121 -17.21 -0.33 4.40
N SER A 122 -16.67 -1.27 5.20
CA SER A 122 -15.80 -0.94 6.32
C SER A 122 -14.44 -0.38 5.87
N VAL A 123 -14.11 0.84 6.30
CA VAL A 123 -12.79 1.46 6.04
C VAL A 123 -11.64 0.63 6.60
N TYR A 124 -11.86 -0.07 7.72
CA TYR A 124 -10.84 -0.93 8.34
C TYR A 124 -10.51 -2.16 7.49
N ALA A 125 -11.47 -2.69 6.72
CA ALA A 125 -11.25 -3.79 5.80
C ALA A 125 -10.73 -3.32 4.44
N LEU A 126 -11.30 -2.23 3.92
CA LEU A 126 -10.98 -1.71 2.59
C LEU A 126 -9.61 -1.03 2.55
N PHE A 127 -9.19 -0.36 3.64
CA PHE A 127 -7.92 0.38 3.73
C PHE A 127 -7.13 0.05 5.02
N PRO A 128 -6.74 -1.23 5.24
CA PRO A 128 -6.28 -1.74 6.54
C PRO A 128 -4.93 -1.18 7.01
N PHE A 129 -4.14 -0.59 6.12
CA PHE A 129 -2.82 -0.02 6.43
C PHE A 129 -2.80 1.51 6.43
N THR A 130 -3.98 2.13 6.53
CA THR A 130 -4.14 3.58 6.56
C THR A 130 -4.74 4.01 7.89
N ASN A 131 -4.46 5.25 8.30
CA ASN A 131 -5.19 5.86 9.40
C ASN A 131 -6.62 6.19 8.91
N PRO A 132 -7.69 5.73 9.60
CA PRO A 132 -9.07 6.03 9.23
C PRO A 132 -9.39 7.52 9.07
N ASP A 133 -8.78 8.40 9.87
CA ASP A 133 -8.99 9.85 9.78
C ASP A 133 -8.39 10.43 8.50
N THR A 134 -7.20 9.96 8.11
CA THR A 134 -6.59 10.31 6.82
C THR A 134 -7.45 9.82 5.66
N THR A 135 -7.95 8.59 5.76
CA THR A 135 -8.80 7.99 4.72
C THR A 135 -10.12 8.73 4.60
N ARG A 136 -10.73 9.17 5.72
CA ARG A 136 -11.92 10.03 5.70
C ARG A 136 -11.66 11.29 4.88
N GLY A 137 -10.58 12.02 5.19
CA GLY A 137 -10.25 13.25 4.47
C GLY A 137 -9.97 13.03 2.97
N ILE A 138 -9.49 11.85 2.56
CA ILE A 138 -9.34 11.49 1.15
C ILE A 138 -10.71 11.22 0.51
N LEU A 139 -11.55 10.42 1.15
CA LEU A 139 -12.88 10.07 0.64
C LEU A 139 -13.82 11.28 0.56
N GLU A 140 -13.70 12.23 1.50
CA GLU A 140 -14.41 13.51 1.46
C GLU A 140 -14.01 14.33 0.22
N LYS A 141 -12.70 14.43 -0.08
CA LYS A 141 -12.21 15.10 -1.29
C LYS A 141 -12.71 14.45 -2.58
N LEU A 142 -12.89 13.13 -2.56
CA LEU A 142 -13.45 12.35 -3.67
C LEU A 142 -14.99 12.42 -3.73
N ASN A 143 -15.65 13.03 -2.74
CA ASN A 143 -17.12 13.10 -2.61
C ASN A 143 -17.80 11.72 -2.62
N ILE A 144 -17.22 10.76 -1.89
CA ILE A 144 -17.75 9.39 -1.77
C ILE A 144 -17.72 8.86 -0.33
N GLU A 145 -17.41 9.71 0.65
CA GLU A 145 -17.28 9.33 2.06
C GLU A 145 -18.54 8.68 2.64
N ASP A 146 -19.71 9.10 2.15
CA ASP A 146 -21.03 8.58 2.51
C ASP A 146 -21.22 7.09 2.16
N ARG A 147 -20.37 6.55 1.28
CA ARG A 147 -20.39 5.13 0.88
C ARG A 147 -19.60 4.21 1.81
N TYR A 148 -18.97 4.76 2.85
CA TYR A 148 -18.04 4.05 3.71
C TYR A 148 -18.41 4.13 5.19
N SER A 149 -18.22 3.03 5.90
CA SER A 149 -18.41 2.95 7.35
C SER A 149 -17.09 3.09 8.08
N PHE A 150 -17.03 4.06 8.98
CA PHE A 150 -15.91 4.30 9.89
C PHE A 150 -16.12 3.66 11.27
N THR A 151 -17.17 2.84 11.40
CA THR A 151 -17.45 2.10 12.62
C THR A 151 -16.29 1.14 12.89
N LYS A 152 -15.71 1.21 14.08
CA LYS A 152 -14.67 0.27 14.51
C LYS A 152 -15.20 -1.15 14.51
N LEU A 153 -14.27 -2.10 14.39
CA LEU A 153 -14.51 -3.53 14.56
C LEU A 153 -15.52 -3.79 15.67
N SER A 154 -16.69 -4.28 15.28
CA SER A 154 -17.74 -4.75 16.17
C SER A 154 -18.09 -6.18 15.74
N HIS A 155 -18.69 -6.96 16.64
CA HIS A 155 -19.17 -8.29 16.24
C HIS A 155 -20.16 -8.11 15.09
N ALA A 156 -20.00 -8.86 14.00
CA ALA A 156 -20.93 -8.75 12.90
C ALA A 156 -22.35 -9.04 13.39
N PRO A 157 -23.35 -8.38 12.76
CA PRO A 157 -24.72 -8.82 12.90
C PRO A 157 -24.81 -10.32 12.62
N GLN A 158 -25.48 -11.05 13.50
CA GLN A 158 -25.68 -12.48 13.30
C GLN A 158 -26.48 -12.70 12.02
N TRP A 159 -25.95 -13.51 11.09
CA TRP A 159 -26.69 -13.95 9.92
C TRP A 159 -27.94 -14.70 10.37
N VAL A 160 -29.11 -14.13 10.12
CA VAL A 160 -30.39 -14.80 10.36
C VAL A 160 -30.68 -15.70 9.16
N LYS A 161 -30.61 -17.01 9.37
CA LYS A 161 -30.96 -17.98 8.32
C LYS A 161 -32.47 -17.93 8.08
N VAL A 162 -32.87 -17.40 6.93
CA VAL A 162 -34.25 -17.47 6.45
C VAL A 162 -34.47 -18.83 5.80
N THR A 163 -35.31 -19.67 6.42
CA THR A 163 -35.58 -21.04 5.94
C THR A 163 -36.95 -21.20 5.31
N THR A 164 -37.79 -20.17 5.35
CA THR A 164 -39.17 -20.21 4.85
C THR A 164 -39.31 -19.39 3.57
N TYR A 165 -40.22 -19.85 2.70
CA TYR A 165 -40.57 -19.15 1.46
C TYR A 165 -41.10 -17.73 1.74
N ASP A 166 -41.99 -17.58 2.72
CA ASP A 166 -42.52 -16.27 3.11
C ASP A 166 -41.44 -15.34 3.65
N GLY A 167 -40.47 -15.87 4.41
CA GLY A 167 -39.33 -15.11 4.88
C GLY A 167 -38.45 -14.62 3.73
N ALA A 168 -38.24 -15.45 2.70
CA ALA A 168 -37.45 -15.05 1.53
C ALA A 168 -38.16 -13.95 0.73
N ARG A 169 -39.49 -14.04 0.59
CA ARG A 169 -40.31 -13.03 -0.09
C ARG A 169 -40.43 -11.70 0.66
N HIS A 170 -40.12 -11.68 1.95
CA HIS A 170 -40.12 -10.46 2.75
C HIS A 170 -38.80 -9.67 2.64
N VAL A 171 -37.70 -10.37 2.33
CA VAL A 171 -36.34 -9.81 2.30
C VAL A 171 -35.90 -9.43 0.87
N LEU A 172 -36.42 -10.11 -0.14
CA LEU A 172 -36.24 -9.82 -1.58
C LEU A 172 -37.35 -8.91 -2.10
#